data_AF-A0AAN4ZMQ6-F1
#
_entry.id   AF-A0AAN4ZMQ6-F1
#
_cell.length_a   1.000
_cell.length_b   1.000
_cell.length_c   1.000
_cell.angle_alpha   90.00
_cell.angle_beta   90.00
_cell.angle_gamma   90.00
#
_symmetry.space_group_name_H-M   'P 1'
#
loop_
_entity.id
_entity.type
_entity.pdbx_description
1 polymer ?
#
loop_
_entity_poly.entity_id
_entity_poly.type
_entity_poly.pdbx_seq_one_letter_code
_entity_poly.pdbx_strand_id
1 'polypeptide(L)'
;MDGTVVDGVRLPWVEKYRPQTLNDVYSHEEITKTLKKWIETNQLPHMLFYGPPGTGKTTSILAVARALYSDKQRNSMVLELNASDDRGINVVREEIVTFAGTKGLHSFGGNAVANDSKVIMLLFFL
;
A
#
# COMPACT_ATOMS: atom_id res chain seq x y z
N MET A 1 2.38 12.67 -28.69
CA MET A 1 1.26 11.73 -28.76
C MET A 1 1.64 10.48 -27.98
N ASP A 2 1.43 10.44 -26.66
CA ASP A 2 1.60 9.20 -25.90
C ASP A 2 0.66 9.20 -24.69
N GLY A 3 -0.63 8.93 -24.93
CA GLY A 3 -1.55 8.54 -23.87
C GLY A 3 -1.77 7.05 -24.00
N THR A 4 -1.30 6.25 -23.04
CA THR A 4 -1.81 4.88 -22.89
C THR A 4 -3.29 5.00 -22.55
N VAL A 5 -4.14 4.62 -23.51
CA VAL A 5 -5.59 4.61 -23.32
C VAL A 5 -5.92 3.36 -22.52
N VAL A 6 -6.36 3.54 -21.29
CA VAL A 6 -6.96 2.47 -20.48
C VAL A 6 -8.45 2.79 -20.45
N ASP A 7 -9.28 1.87 -20.98
CA ASP A 7 -10.75 1.99 -21.04
C ASP A 7 -11.30 3.26 -21.70
N GLY A 8 -10.63 3.79 -22.72
CA GLY A 8 -11.08 4.98 -23.46
C GLY A 8 -10.82 6.33 -22.76
N VAL A 9 -10.26 6.32 -21.55
CA VAL A 9 -10.00 7.51 -20.75
C VAL A 9 -8.52 7.90 -20.84
N ARG A 10 -8.24 9.18 -21.11
CA ARG A 10 -6.88 9.73 -21.05
C ARG A 10 -6.51 9.99 -19.60
N LEU A 11 -5.65 9.15 -19.03
CA LEU A 11 -5.14 9.36 -17.68
C LEU A 11 -4.25 10.63 -17.62
N PRO A 12 -4.38 11.45 -16.56
CA PRO A 12 -3.40 12.48 -16.26
C PRO A 12 -1.98 11.90 -16.20
N TRP A 13 -0.98 12.68 -16.63
CA TRP A 13 0.41 12.21 -16.67
C TRP A 13 0.93 11.80 -15.29
N VAL A 14 0.46 12.47 -14.23
CA VAL A 14 0.76 12.14 -12.84
C VAL A 14 0.34 10.71 -12.47
N GLU A 15 -0.78 10.23 -13.00
CA GLU A 15 -1.25 8.85 -12.78
C GLU A 15 -0.56 7.87 -13.72
N LYS A 16 -0.39 8.28 -14.99
CA LYS A 16 0.27 7.45 -16.01
C LYS A 16 1.69 7.07 -15.62
N TYR A 17 2.45 8.03 -15.08
CA TYR A 17 3.85 7.84 -14.67
C TYR A 17 3.99 7.59 -13.16
N ARG A 18 2.89 7.31 -12.45
CA ARG A 18 2.96 6.97 -11.03
C ARG A 18 3.83 5.71 -10.85
N PRO A 19 4.92 5.78 -10.07
CA PRO A 19 5.79 4.64 -9.80
C PRO A 19 4.99 3.41 -9.36
N GLN A 20 5.28 2.25 -9.96
CA GLN A 20 4.58 1.01 -9.64
C GLN A 20 5.34 0.16 -8.63
N THR A 21 6.67 0.20 -8.70
CA THR A 21 7.58 -0.53 -7.83
C THR A 21 8.41 0.42 -6.97
N LEU A 22 8.99 -0.09 -5.89
CA LEU A 22 9.90 0.67 -5.03
C LEU A 22 11.17 1.14 -5.77
N ASN A 23 11.55 0.49 -6.86
CA ASN A 23 12.69 0.90 -7.69
C ASN A 23 12.37 2.15 -8.53
N ASP A 24 11.09 2.38 -8.82
CA ASP A 24 10.63 3.49 -9.64
C ASP A 24 10.46 4.78 -8.81
N VAL A 25 10.55 4.68 -7.48
CA VAL A 25 10.47 5.84 -6.57
C VAL A 25 11.81 6.56 -6.55
N TYR A 26 11.86 7.68 -7.28
CA TYR A 26 13.01 8.58 -7.29
C TYR A 26 13.13 9.33 -5.96
N SER A 27 14.36 9.63 -5.52
CA SER A 27 14.75 10.55 -4.41
C SER A 27 15.10 9.97 -3.04
N HIS A 28 14.81 8.69 -2.73
CA HIS A 28 15.00 8.16 -1.36
C HIS A 28 15.64 6.77 -1.29
N GLU A 29 16.89 6.62 -1.74
CA GLU A 29 17.59 5.32 -1.80
C GLU A 29 17.70 4.61 -0.44
N GLU A 30 18.01 5.35 0.63
CA GLU A 30 18.18 4.78 1.98
C GLU A 30 16.85 4.25 2.56
N ILE A 31 15.77 4.99 2.34
CA ILE A 31 14.41 4.59 2.74
C ILE A 31 14.01 3.34 1.93
N THR A 32 14.18 3.37 0.61
CA THR A 32 13.87 2.24 -0.27
C THR A 32 14.66 0.99 0.11
N LYS A 33 15.95 1.13 0.47
CA LYS A 33 16.78 0.02 0.94
C LYS A 33 16.27 -0.57 2.25
N THR A 34 15.87 0.28 3.19
CA THR A 34 15.31 -0.15 4.48
C THR A 34 13.97 -0.86 4.30
N LEU A 35 13.08 -0.30 3.47
CA LEU A 35 11.80 -0.91 3.12
C LEU A 35 11.98 -2.29 2.47
N LYS A 36 12.89 -2.40 1.50
CA LYS A 36 13.22 -3.69 0.87
C LYS A 36 13.67 -4.73 1.89
N LYS A 37 14.55 -4.34 2.83
CA LYS A 37 15.01 -5.25 3.89
C LYS A 37 13.84 -5.74 4.74
N TRP A 38 12.91 -4.86 5.15
CA TRP A 38 11.74 -5.26 5.94
C TRP A 38 10.77 -6.15 5.17
N ILE A 39 10.63 -5.93 3.86
CA ILE A 39 9.85 -6.78 2.96
C ILE A 39 10.49 -8.17 2.86
N GLU A 40 11.81 -8.25 2.64
CA GLU A 40 12.56 -9.51 2.56
C GLU A 40 12.49 -10.32 3.86
N THR A 41 12.53 -9.65 5.01
CA THR A 41 12.43 -10.31 6.32
C THR A 41 10.99 -10.60 6.74
N ASN A 42 9.98 -10.19 5.97
CA ASN A 42 8.56 -10.24 6.32
C ASN A 42 8.27 -9.68 7.74
N GLN A 43 8.97 -8.59 8.09
CA GLN A 43 8.92 -7.93 9.39
C GLN A 43 8.72 -6.44 9.17
N LEU A 44 7.51 -6.09 8.71
CA LEU A 44 7.15 -4.69 8.47
C LEU A 44 6.66 -4.07 9.79
N PRO A 45 7.35 -3.05 10.34
CA PRO A 45 6.84 -2.31 11.48
C PRO A 45 5.64 -1.44 11.07
N HIS A 46 4.93 -0.87 12.05
CA HIS A 46 4.02 0.24 11.78
C HIS A 46 4.82 1.45 11.29
N MET A 47 4.43 2.01 10.15
CA MET A 47 5.15 3.10 9.49
C MET A 47 4.25 4.32 9.32
N LEU A 48 4.84 5.51 9.50
CA LEU A 48 4.21 6.79 9.23
C LEU A 48 5.03 7.52 8.17
N PHE A 49 4.47 7.70 6.98
CA PHE A 49 5.11 8.47 5.91
C PHE A 49 4.63 9.92 6.01
N TYR A 50 5.56 10.84 6.26
CA TYR A 50 5.28 12.27 6.36
C TYR A 50 6.26 13.07 5.50
N GLY A 51 5.88 14.27 5.09
CA GLY A 51 6.69 15.15 4.26
C GLY A 51 5.86 16.05 3.34
N PRO A 52 6.50 16.94 2.56
CA PRO A 52 5.82 17.84 1.63
C PRO A 52 4.93 17.12 0.60
N PRO A 53 3.91 17.78 0.02
CA PRO A 53 3.12 17.19 -1.05
C PRO A 53 3.99 16.84 -2.27
N GLY A 54 3.67 15.74 -2.95
CA GLY A 54 4.38 15.32 -4.16
C GLY A 54 5.70 14.56 -3.94
N THR A 55 6.10 14.26 -2.70
CA THR A 55 7.34 13.47 -2.42
C THR A 55 7.17 11.95 -2.55
N GLY A 56 6.06 11.48 -3.12
CA GLY A 56 5.85 10.05 -3.37
C GLY A 56 5.49 9.21 -2.14
N LYS A 57 4.99 9.80 -1.06
CA LYS A 57 4.55 9.09 0.17
C LYS A 57 3.51 7.99 -0.12
N THR A 58 2.37 8.40 -0.70
CA THR A 58 1.28 7.51 -1.11
C THR A 58 1.77 6.45 -2.09
N THR A 59 2.56 6.87 -3.08
CA THR A 59 3.14 5.99 -4.08
C THR A 59 4.05 4.92 -3.46
N SER A 60 4.90 5.31 -2.51
CA SER A 60 5.83 4.40 -1.84
C SER A 60 5.09 3.34 -1.02
N ILE A 61 4.07 3.76 -0.28
CA ILE A 61 3.22 2.86 0.51
C ILE A 61 2.50 1.85 -0.39
N LEU A 62 1.93 2.28 -1.52
CA LEU A 62 1.30 1.40 -2.50
C LEU A 62 2.30 0.42 -3.13
N ALA A 63 3.52 0.88 -3.42
CA ALA A 63 4.58 0.01 -3.95
C ALA A 63 5.02 -1.06 -2.94
N VAL A 64 5.10 -0.73 -1.64
CA VAL A 64 5.36 -1.69 -0.56
C VAL A 64 4.26 -2.76 -0.52
N ALA A 65 2.99 -2.35 -0.56
CA ALA A 65 1.88 -3.30 -0.53
C ALA A 65 1.84 -4.26 -1.73
N ARG A 66 2.19 -3.76 -2.91
CA ARG A 66 2.34 -4.60 -4.13
C ARG A 66 3.52 -5.57 -4.04
N ALA A 67 4.58 -5.19 -3.32
CA ALA A 67 5.73 -6.06 -3.10
C ALA A 67 5.44 -7.16 -2.06
N LEU A 68 4.60 -6.87 -1.06
CA LEU A 68 4.24 -7.81 0.01
C LEU A 68 3.16 -8.82 -0.40
N TYR A 69 2.18 -8.39 -1.20
CA TYR A 69 1.01 -9.21 -1.53
C TYR A 69 0.77 -9.29 -3.03
N SER A 70 0.40 -10.49 -3.49
CA SER A 70 -0.14 -10.66 -4.83
C SER A 70 -1.47 -9.93 -5.00
N ASP A 71 -1.84 -9.61 -6.25
CA ASP A 71 -3.11 -8.91 -6.54
C ASP A 71 -4.35 -9.62 -5.97
N LYS A 72 -4.30 -10.96 -5.88
CA LYS A 72 -5.39 -11.74 -5.27
C LYS A 72 -5.48 -11.55 -3.75
N GLN A 73 -4.35 -11.34 -3.08
CA GLN A 73 -4.27 -11.20 -1.63
C GLN A 73 -4.51 -9.75 -1.19
N ARG A 74 -4.14 -8.76 -2.01
CA ARG A 74 -4.23 -7.33 -1.70
C ARG A 74 -5.59 -6.93 -1.13
N ASN A 75 -6.70 -7.33 -1.75
CA ASN A 75 -8.05 -6.96 -1.28
C ASN A 75 -8.38 -7.47 0.14
N SER A 76 -7.68 -8.50 0.64
CA SER A 76 -7.91 -9.09 1.96
C SER A 76 -6.82 -8.73 2.99
N MET A 77 -5.64 -8.33 2.50
CA MET A 77 -4.43 -8.10 3.29
C MET A 77 -4.03 -6.62 3.38
N VAL A 78 -4.61 -5.78 2.53
CA VAL A 78 -4.42 -4.34 2.48
C VAL A 78 -5.75 -3.63 2.74
N LEU A 79 -5.74 -2.74 3.73
CA LEU A 79 -6.81 -1.76 3.92
C LEU A 79 -6.28 -0.38 3.58
N GLU A 80 -6.83 0.27 2.57
CA GLU A 80 -6.50 1.65 2.19
C GLU A 80 -7.62 2.57 2.70
N LEU A 81 -7.30 3.47 3.64
CA LEU A 81 -8.25 4.47 4.13
C LEU A 81 -7.76 5.85 3.73
N ASN A 82 -8.64 6.63 3.12
CA ASN A 82 -8.33 7.97 2.69
C ASN A 82 -8.84 8.99 3.71
N ALA A 83 -7.95 9.84 4.21
CA ALA A 83 -8.30 10.85 5.21
C ALA A 83 -9.28 11.92 4.68
N SER A 84 -9.42 12.11 3.36
CA SER A 84 -10.37 13.07 2.80
C SER A 84 -11.82 12.57 2.80
N ASP A 85 -12.02 11.26 2.67
CA ASP A 85 -13.36 10.66 2.59
C ASP A 85 -13.87 10.21 3.97
N ASP A 86 -12.99 9.68 4.83
CA ASP A 86 -13.37 9.08 6.11
C ASP A 86 -13.13 9.98 7.32
N ARG A 87 -14.06 10.90 7.55
CA ARG A 87 -13.97 11.93 8.63
C ARG A 87 -14.57 11.51 9.97
N GLY A 88 -14.82 10.22 10.21
CA GLY A 88 -15.50 9.73 11.42
C GLY A 88 -14.65 8.83 12.32
N ILE A 89 -14.70 9.06 13.64
CA ILE A 89 -14.16 8.13 14.65
C ILE A 89 -14.71 6.70 14.51
N ASN A 90 -15.90 6.57 13.92
CA ASN A 90 -16.54 5.29 13.67
C ASN A 90 -15.77 4.45 12.65
N VAL A 91 -15.16 5.05 11.62
CA VAL A 91 -14.34 4.33 10.63
C VAL A 91 -13.13 3.69 11.30
N VAL A 92 -12.47 4.44 12.18
CA VAL A 92 -11.34 3.92 12.96
C VAL A 92 -11.77 2.76 13.86
N ARG A 93 -12.94 2.84 14.48
CA ARG A 93 -13.39 1.85 15.46
C ARG A 93 -14.03 0.62 14.85
N GLU A 94 -14.66 0.74 13.70
CA GLU A 94 -15.40 -0.35 13.07
C GLU A 94 -14.55 -0.99 11.97
N GLU A 95 -14.08 -0.21 10.98
CA GLU A 95 -13.43 -0.77 9.80
C GLU A 95 -12.01 -1.26 10.09
N ILE A 96 -11.18 -0.45 10.77
CA ILE A 96 -9.81 -0.85 11.10
C ILE A 96 -9.81 -2.06 12.05
N VAL A 97 -10.66 -2.03 13.08
CA VAL A 97 -10.76 -3.11 14.06
C VAL A 97 -11.29 -4.38 13.42
N THR A 98 -12.32 -4.29 12.58
CA THR A 98 -12.86 -5.44 11.84
C THR A 98 -11.82 -6.02 10.90
N PHE A 99 -11.10 -5.18 10.16
CA PHE A 99 -10.07 -5.62 9.24
C PHE A 99 -8.90 -6.31 9.95
N ALA A 100 -8.42 -5.72 11.05
CA ALA A 100 -7.36 -6.29 11.89
C ALA A 100 -7.80 -7.61 12.55
N GLY A 101 -9.08 -7.73 12.93
CA GLY A 101 -9.64 -8.92 13.58
C GLY A 101 -10.01 -10.06 12.61
N THR A 102 -10.23 -9.76 11.33
CA THR A 102 -10.59 -10.77 10.33
C THR A 102 -9.35 -11.60 9.97
N LYS A 103 -9.27 -12.89 10.28
CA LYS A 103 -8.18 -13.73 9.75
C LYS A 103 -8.32 -13.87 8.23
N GLY A 104 -7.21 -13.82 7.49
CA GLY A 104 -7.26 -14.00 6.03
C GLY A 104 -7.93 -15.32 5.67
N LEU A 105 -8.96 -15.28 4.81
CA LEU A 105 -9.77 -16.46 4.44
C LEU A 105 -9.01 -17.48 3.58
N HIS A 106 -7.68 -17.44 3.50
CA HIS A 106 -6.92 -18.22 2.51
C HIS A 106 -5.81 -19.10 3.13
N SER A 107 -6.20 -20.04 3.99
CA SER A 107 -5.39 -21.24 4.28
C SER A 107 -5.90 -22.42 3.44
N PHE A 108 -5.77 -22.34 2.11
CA PHE A 108 -5.93 -23.49 1.22
C PHE A 108 -4.55 -23.98 0.78
N GLY A 109 -4.05 -25.01 1.47
CA GLY A 109 -3.06 -25.97 0.97
C GLY A 109 -1.62 -25.45 0.81
N GLY A 110 -0.82 -25.52 1.88
CA GLY A 110 0.64 -25.46 1.79
C GLY A 110 1.28 -24.99 3.09
N ASN A 111 2.35 -25.66 3.50
CA ASN A 111 3.16 -25.32 4.68
C ASN A 111 3.85 -23.95 4.52
N ALA A 112 3.09 -22.86 4.62
CA ALA A 112 3.64 -21.52 4.72
C ALA A 112 3.41 -21.01 6.13
N VAL A 113 4.48 -21.00 6.93
CA VAL A 113 4.57 -20.12 8.10
C VAL A 113 4.73 -18.69 7.56
N ALA A 114 3.67 -18.15 6.98
CA ALA A 114 3.60 -16.74 6.64
C ALA A 114 3.03 -16.05 7.87
N ASN A 115 3.81 -15.15 8.48
CA ASN A 115 3.25 -14.20 9.42
C ASN A 115 2.11 -13.47 8.70
N ASP A 116 0.89 -13.71 9.14
CA ASP A 116 -0.37 -13.17 8.58
C ASP A 116 -0.53 -11.69 8.95
N SER A 117 0.58 -10.94 8.89
CA SER A 117 0.62 -9.52 9.21
C SER A 117 -0.15 -8.81 8.13
N LYS A 118 -1.28 -8.21 8.49
CA LYS A 118 -2.06 -7.34 7.61
C LYS A 118 -1.47 -5.95 7.59
N VAL A 119 -1.51 -5.29 6.43
CA VAL A 119 -1.06 -3.91 6.29
C VAL A 119 -2.25 -2.98 6.19
N ILE A 120 -2.35 -2.06 7.15
CA ILE A 120 -3.30 -0.96 7.11
C ILE A 120 -2.56 0.27 6.61
N MET A 121 -3.05 0.86 5.53
CA MET A 121 -2.48 2.02 4.85
C MET A 121 -3.43 3.20 5.03
N LEU A 122 -3.07 4.11 5.94
CA LEU A 122 -3.76 5.38 6.07
C LEU A 122 -3.13 6.37 5.08
N LEU A 123 -3.85 6.68 4.02
CA LEU A 123 -3.44 7.67 3.04
C LEU A 123 -3.91 9.04 3.49
N PHE A 124 -2.98 9.83 4.02
CA PHE A 124 -3.17 11.25 4.23
C PHE A 124 -2.67 11.99 2.98
N PHE A 125 -3.56 12.67 2.27
CA PHE A 125 -3.16 13.71 1.31
C PHE A 125 -2.61 14.91 2.10
N LEU A 126 -1.32 14.85 2.48
CA LEU A 126 -0.54 15.97 3.01
C LEU A 126 0.40 16.51 1.93
#